data_AF-A0A2Z5JK65-F1
#
_entry.id   AF-A0A2Z5JK65-F1
#
_cell.length_a   1.000
_cell.length_b   1.000
_cell.length_c   1.000
_cell.angle_alpha   90.00
_cell.angle_beta   90.00
_cell.angle_gamma   90.00
#
_symmetry.space_group_name_H-M   'P 1'
#
loop_
_entity.id
_entity.type
_entity.pdbx_description
1 polymer ?
#
loop_
_entity_poly.entity_id
_entity_poly.type
_entity_poly.pdbx_seq_one_letter_code
_entity_poly.pdbx_strand_id
1 'polypeptide(L)'
;MSDPSTTTPDPEPFRIPDGDLDDLASTLAKTMAEVRQHGVILDRLGSEPAPASSALQPTDGVPAAEAAESEQEDGPTSVFILALGGEAYAVELAALSDWVNYLFLPVYGREISTTRPWCAQWHEHPEAVARLHALWLAWQQLTDAEAGLSGPSTWHRDHLDQALVHLRAPDGPFAACTTSPTRPNHRVLATPAPEQLGLAA
;
A
#
# COMPACT_ATOMS: atom_id res chain seq x y z
N MET A 1 4.58 55.02 29.21
CA MET A 1 4.81 53.56 29.08
C MET A 1 5.11 53.32 27.62
N SER A 2 6.33 52.89 27.33
CA SER A 2 6.87 52.76 25.97
C SER A 2 6.44 51.43 25.37
N ASP A 3 5.93 51.45 24.14
CA ASP A 3 5.81 50.28 23.27
C ASP A 3 6.92 50.34 22.22
N PRO A 4 7.73 49.28 22.05
CA PRO A 4 8.49 49.09 20.82
C PRO A 4 7.90 47.90 20.06
N SER A 5 7.10 48.19 19.04
CA SER A 5 6.79 47.23 17.98
C SER A 5 8.10 46.83 17.30
N THR A 6 8.50 45.57 17.47
CA THR A 6 9.64 44.97 16.76
C THR A 6 9.11 44.39 15.45
N THR A 7 9.37 45.07 14.34
CA THR A 7 9.11 44.57 12.99
C THR A 7 10.16 43.52 12.63
N THR A 8 9.74 42.27 12.39
CA THR A 8 10.59 41.21 11.84
C THR A 8 10.79 41.44 10.33
N PRO A 9 12.02 41.36 9.79
CA PRO A 9 12.25 41.52 8.35
C PRO A 9 11.77 40.29 7.55
N ASP A 10 11.23 40.55 6.37
CA ASP A 10 10.73 39.58 5.38
C ASP A 10 11.89 38.67 4.87
N PRO A 11 11.71 37.35 4.68
CA PRO A 11 12.78 36.49 4.18
C PRO A 11 13.11 36.78 2.70
N GLU A 12 14.39 36.94 2.39
CA GLU A 12 14.86 37.14 1.01
C GLU A 12 14.51 35.95 0.10
N PRO A 13 14.07 36.20 -1.15
CA PRO A 13 13.76 35.14 -2.10
C PRO A 13 15.03 34.36 -2.47
N PHE A 14 14.96 33.04 -2.32
CA PHE A 14 16.02 32.11 -2.68
C PHE A 14 16.31 32.22 -4.20
N ARG A 15 17.45 32.82 -4.56
CA ARG A 15 17.90 32.91 -5.96
C ARG A 15 18.85 31.76 -6.26
N ILE A 16 18.40 30.84 -7.11
CA ILE A 16 19.24 29.76 -7.64
C ILE A 16 20.09 30.35 -8.79
N PRO A 17 21.41 30.14 -8.80
CA PRO A 17 22.27 30.52 -9.93
C PRO A 17 21.85 29.79 -11.21
N ASP A 18 21.89 30.47 -12.37
CA ASP A 18 21.45 29.89 -13.66
C ASP A 18 22.19 28.59 -14.02
N GLY A 19 23.45 28.43 -13.59
CA GLY A 19 24.21 27.19 -13.80
C GLY A 19 23.63 25.96 -13.10
N ASP A 20 23.04 26.14 -11.91
CA ASP A 20 22.38 25.04 -11.19
C ASP A 20 21.05 24.64 -11.86
N LEU A 21 20.39 25.58 -12.56
CA LEU A 21 19.18 25.31 -13.34
C LEU A 21 19.50 24.50 -14.60
N ASP A 22 20.61 24.80 -15.27
CA ASP A 22 21.06 24.05 -16.45
C ASP A 22 21.48 22.61 -16.08
N ASP A 23 22.13 22.41 -14.94
CA ASP A 23 22.48 21.10 -14.41
C ASP A 23 21.23 20.28 -14.02
N LEU A 24 20.24 20.94 -13.40
CA LEU A 24 18.95 20.31 -13.06
C LEU A 24 18.17 19.93 -14.34
N ALA A 25 18.14 20.82 -15.33
CA ALA A 25 17.48 20.56 -16.62
C ALA A 25 18.16 19.40 -17.37
N SER A 26 19.50 19.35 -17.34
CA SER A 26 20.28 18.26 -17.92
C SER A 26 20.02 16.92 -17.21
N THR A 27 19.92 16.95 -15.88
CA THR A 27 19.59 15.77 -15.08
C THR A 27 18.17 15.28 -15.37
N LEU A 28 17.19 16.18 -15.46
CA LEU A 28 15.81 15.85 -15.82
C LEU A 28 15.70 15.28 -17.25
N ALA A 29 16.42 15.88 -18.21
CA ALA A 29 16.43 15.38 -19.58
C ALA A 29 17.01 13.95 -19.65
N LYS A 30 18.05 13.67 -18.86
CA LYS A 30 18.65 12.34 -18.76
C LYS A 30 17.70 11.32 -18.16
N THR A 31 17.02 11.65 -17.06
CA THR A 31 16.04 10.72 -16.44
C THR A 31 14.85 10.48 -17.35
N MET A 32 14.34 11.49 -18.05
CA MET A 32 13.26 11.33 -19.02
C MET A 32 13.65 10.47 -20.24
N ALA A 33 14.92 10.48 -20.64
CA ALA A 33 15.43 9.61 -21.70
C ALA A 33 15.49 8.14 -21.23
N GLU A 34 15.94 7.92 -19.99
CA GLU A 34 16.00 6.61 -19.36
C GLU A 34 14.61 5.99 -19.14
N VAL A 35 13.63 6.80 -18.69
CA VAL A 35 12.22 6.37 -18.57
C VAL A 35 11.63 5.98 -19.94
N ARG A 36 11.93 6.73 -21.00
CA ARG A 36 11.49 6.37 -22.37
C ARG A 36 12.12 5.07 -22.85
N GLN A 37 13.38 4.82 -22.52
CA GLN A 37 14.06 3.57 -22.84
C GLN A 37 13.38 2.36 -22.16
N HIS A 38 12.94 2.51 -20.91
CA HIS A 38 12.19 1.45 -20.21
C HIS A 38 10.81 1.19 -20.85
N GLY A 39 10.13 2.23 -21.35
CA GLY A 39 8.86 2.08 -22.07
C GLY A 39 8.96 1.20 -23.33
N VAL A 40 10.07 1.26 -24.07
CA VAL A 40 10.31 0.43 -25.26
C VAL A 40 10.54 -1.05 -24.90
N ILE A 41 11.11 -1.33 -23.73
CA ILE A 41 11.31 -2.71 -23.24
C ILE A 41 9.97 -3.33 -22.84
N LEU A 42 9.09 -2.55 -22.20
CA LEU A 42 7.73 -3.00 -21.83
C LEU A 42 6.85 -3.25 -23.06
N ASP A 43 6.94 -2.41 -24.09
CA ASP A 43 6.19 -2.59 -25.35
C ASP A 43 6.61 -3.88 -26.11
N ARG A 44 7.89 -4.26 -26.00
CA ARG A 44 8.40 -5.53 -26.55
C ARG A 44 7.95 -6.76 -25.77
N LEU A 45 7.83 -6.66 -24.45
CA LEU A 45 7.36 -7.76 -23.60
C LEU A 45 5.84 -7.99 -23.71
N GLY A 46 5.07 -6.97 -24.11
CA GLY A 46 3.63 -7.09 -24.33
C GLY A 46 3.21 -7.64 -25.70
N SER A 47 4.15 -7.83 -26.64
CA SER A 47 3.86 -8.28 -28.01
C SER A 47 4.23 -9.75 -28.21
N GLU A 48 3.50 -10.67 -27.59
CA GLU A 48 3.60 -12.10 -27.89
C GLU A 48 2.52 -12.52 -28.91
N PRO A 49 2.87 -13.20 -30.03
CA PRO A 49 1.89 -13.55 -31.04
C PRO A 49 1.00 -14.71 -30.56
N ALA A 50 -0.31 -14.49 -30.55
CA ALA A 50 -1.31 -15.52 -30.25
C ALA A 50 -1.12 -16.78 -31.10
N PRO A 51 -1.14 -18.00 -30.52
CA PRO A 51 -1.00 -19.21 -31.31
C PRO A 51 -2.30 -19.48 -32.09
N ALA A 52 -2.16 -19.66 -33.39
CA ALA A 52 -3.22 -20.14 -34.27
C ALA A 52 -3.67 -21.54 -33.83
N SER A 53 -4.96 -21.68 -33.52
CA SER A 53 -5.59 -22.99 -33.37
C SER A 53 -5.57 -23.73 -34.71
N SER A 54 -4.89 -24.87 -34.78
CA SER A 54 -5.06 -25.86 -35.85
C SER A 54 -5.56 -27.17 -35.26
N ALA A 55 -6.59 -27.70 -35.91
CA ALA A 55 -7.36 -28.87 -35.49
C ALA A 55 -6.67 -30.21 -35.81
N LEU A 56 -6.85 -31.17 -34.88
CA LEU A 56 -7.04 -32.64 -35.02
C LEU A 56 -5.98 -33.49 -35.77
N GLN A 57 -5.33 -34.43 -35.06
CA GLN A 57 -5.71 -35.88 -35.04
C GLN A 57 -4.78 -36.74 -34.14
N PRO A 58 -5.19 -37.99 -33.76
CA PRO A 58 -4.71 -38.70 -32.58
C PRO A 58 -3.68 -39.81 -32.88
N THR A 59 -2.77 -40.10 -31.93
CA THR A 59 -2.06 -41.38 -31.87
C THR A 59 -1.77 -41.81 -30.42
N ASP A 60 -2.04 -43.10 -30.19
CA ASP A 60 -1.75 -43.91 -29.00
C ASP A 60 -0.31 -43.79 -28.46
N GLY A 61 -0.16 -43.93 -27.14
CA GLY A 61 1.05 -44.47 -26.52
C GLY A 61 1.49 -43.84 -25.20
N VAL A 62 1.09 -44.48 -24.08
CA VAL A 62 1.77 -44.64 -22.77
C VAL A 62 2.43 -43.41 -22.10
N PRO A 63 2.08 -43.03 -20.84
CA PRO A 63 2.87 -42.05 -20.11
C PRO A 63 4.05 -42.76 -19.41
N ALA A 64 5.26 -42.56 -19.92
CA ALA A 64 6.47 -42.65 -19.13
C ALA A 64 6.67 -41.31 -18.41
N ALA A 65 6.97 -41.40 -17.12
CA ALA A 65 7.21 -40.28 -16.24
C ALA A 65 8.37 -39.41 -16.74
N GLU A 66 8.04 -38.18 -17.11
CA GLU A 66 8.98 -37.06 -17.02
C GLU A 66 8.32 -35.99 -16.17
N ALA A 67 8.98 -35.70 -15.05
CA ALA A 67 8.68 -34.57 -14.20
C ALA A 67 8.84 -33.31 -15.06
N ALA A 68 7.72 -32.81 -15.57
CA ALA A 68 7.62 -31.41 -15.91
C ALA A 68 7.76 -30.66 -14.59
N GLU A 69 8.96 -30.17 -14.31
CA GLU A 69 9.10 -28.94 -13.54
C GLU A 69 8.29 -27.90 -14.31
N SER A 70 7.03 -27.74 -13.88
CA SER A 70 6.26 -26.58 -14.24
C SER A 70 7.02 -25.41 -13.64
N GLU A 71 7.68 -24.62 -14.47
CA GLU A 71 7.94 -23.22 -14.14
C GLU A 71 6.56 -22.56 -14.05
N GLN A 72 5.93 -22.63 -12.87
CA GLN A 72 4.79 -21.80 -12.58
C GLN A 72 5.29 -20.35 -12.63
N GLU A 73 4.91 -19.60 -13.65
CA GLU A 73 4.74 -18.15 -13.53
C GLU A 73 3.61 -17.89 -12.52
N ASP A 74 3.91 -18.09 -11.23
CA ASP A 74 2.95 -18.00 -10.12
C ASP A 74 2.87 -16.54 -9.63
N GLY A 75 2.38 -15.66 -10.50
CA GLY A 75 2.02 -14.31 -10.08
C GLY A 75 0.92 -14.38 -9.00
N PRO A 76 0.89 -13.47 -8.01
CA PRO A 76 -0.13 -13.49 -6.98
C PRO A 76 -1.52 -13.35 -7.62
N THR A 77 -2.40 -14.32 -7.35
CA THR A 77 -3.78 -14.33 -7.87
C THR A 77 -4.65 -13.21 -7.28
N SER A 78 -4.14 -12.51 -6.26
CA SER A 78 -4.82 -11.44 -5.55
C SER A 78 -3.84 -10.34 -5.16
N VAL A 79 -4.26 -9.09 -5.34
CA VAL A 79 -3.52 -7.91 -4.89
C VAL A 79 -3.62 -7.68 -3.37
N PHE A 80 -4.54 -8.36 -2.69
CA PHE A 80 -4.76 -8.16 -1.27
C PHE A 80 -3.60 -8.70 -0.43
N ILE A 81 -3.09 -7.90 0.52
CA ILE A 81 -1.84 -8.16 1.23
C ILE A 81 -1.79 -9.51 1.96
N LEU A 82 -2.94 -10.01 2.44
CA LEU A 82 -3.00 -11.31 3.12
C LEU A 82 -2.81 -12.52 2.19
N ALA A 83 -2.93 -12.32 0.87
CA ALA A 83 -2.66 -13.35 -0.13
C ALA A 83 -1.20 -13.31 -0.63
N LEU A 84 -0.41 -12.31 -0.22
CA LEU A 84 0.97 -12.15 -0.66
C LEU A 84 1.90 -12.94 0.26
N GLY A 85 2.94 -13.54 -0.34
CA GLY A 85 4.01 -14.24 0.37
C GLY A 85 5.37 -13.57 0.19
N GLY A 86 6.32 -13.90 1.09
CA GLY A 86 7.73 -13.57 0.93
C GLY A 86 8.03 -12.10 0.67
N GLU A 87 8.80 -11.83 -0.38
CA GLU A 87 9.23 -10.49 -0.77
C GLU A 87 8.05 -9.60 -1.21
N ALA A 88 7.06 -10.15 -1.91
CA ALA A 88 5.89 -9.40 -2.35
C ALA A 88 5.10 -8.82 -1.16
N TYR A 89 4.93 -9.59 -0.08
CA TYR A 89 4.33 -9.10 1.15
C TYR A 89 5.14 -7.95 1.77
N ALA A 90 6.47 -8.08 1.80
CA ALA A 90 7.34 -7.07 2.40
C ALA A 90 7.30 -5.74 1.63
N VAL A 91 7.31 -5.79 0.30
CA VAL A 91 7.18 -4.62 -0.57
C VAL A 91 5.83 -3.95 -0.37
N GLU A 92 4.75 -4.72 -0.37
CA GLU A 92 3.40 -4.19 -0.18
C GLU A 92 3.20 -3.56 1.20
N LEU A 93 3.73 -4.20 2.26
CA LEU A 93 3.67 -3.67 3.61
C LEU A 93 4.47 -2.38 3.77
N ALA A 94 5.61 -2.24 3.07
CA ALA A 94 6.39 -1.00 3.06
C ALA A 94 5.61 0.15 2.40
N ALA A 95 5.03 -0.09 1.21
CA ALA A 95 4.21 0.90 0.52
C ALA A 95 2.98 1.32 1.34
N LEU A 96 2.30 0.35 1.96
CA LEU A 96 1.20 0.62 2.89
C LEU A 96 1.68 1.46 4.08
N SER A 97 2.85 1.15 4.62
CA SER A 97 3.42 1.90 5.75
C SER A 97 3.71 3.35 5.42
N ASP A 98 4.23 3.62 4.23
CA ASP A 98 4.44 4.99 3.76
C ASP A 98 3.13 5.74 3.63
N TRP A 99 2.11 5.12 3.01
CA TRP A 99 0.78 5.75 2.93
C TRP A 99 0.19 6.01 4.32
N VAL A 100 0.34 5.07 5.26
CA VAL A 100 -0.14 5.24 6.64
C VAL A 100 0.55 6.42 7.34
N ASN A 101 1.88 6.51 7.23
CA ASN A 101 2.67 7.50 7.95
C ASN A 101 2.63 8.90 7.33
N TYR A 102 2.58 8.99 6.01
CA TYR A 102 2.72 10.26 5.29
C TYR A 102 1.41 10.84 4.76
N LEU A 103 0.33 10.05 4.69
CA LEU A 103 -0.98 10.52 4.26
C LEU A 103 -2.06 10.25 5.31
N PHE A 104 -2.26 8.98 5.69
CA PHE A 104 -3.40 8.61 6.53
C PHE A 104 -3.34 9.24 7.92
N LEU A 105 -2.23 9.09 8.64
CA LEU A 105 -2.10 9.63 10.00
C LEU A 105 -2.08 11.17 10.04
N PRO A 106 -1.33 11.88 9.18
CA PRO A 106 -1.36 13.33 9.17
C PRO A 106 -2.74 13.92 8.88
N VAL A 107 -3.55 13.26 8.05
CA VAL A 107 -4.85 13.80 7.60
C VAL A 107 -6.01 13.29 8.47
N TYR A 108 -6.02 12.00 8.81
CA TYR A 108 -7.16 11.31 9.45
C TYR A 108 -6.83 10.75 10.84
N GLY A 109 -5.57 10.82 11.27
CA GLY A 109 -5.06 10.34 12.56
C GLY A 109 -5.41 11.23 13.75
N ARG A 110 -6.70 11.55 13.93
CA ARG A 110 -7.24 12.31 15.09
C ARG A 110 -6.65 11.82 16.41
N GLU A 111 -6.66 12.70 17.43
CA GLU A 111 -6.08 12.45 18.76
C GLU A 111 -6.31 11.03 19.29
N ILE A 112 -5.25 10.44 19.87
CA ILE A 112 -5.28 9.12 20.49
C ILE A 112 -5.93 9.23 21.87
N SER A 113 -6.96 8.42 22.12
CA SER A 113 -7.66 8.35 23.40
C SER A 113 -8.03 6.90 23.74
N THR A 114 -8.59 6.67 24.92
CA THR A 114 -9.19 5.37 25.29
C THR A 114 -10.34 4.96 24.39
N THR A 115 -11.08 5.92 23.82
CA THR A 115 -12.19 5.63 22.91
C THR A 115 -11.77 5.54 21.45
N ARG A 116 -10.53 5.92 21.13
CA ARG A 116 -9.92 5.88 19.79
C ARG A 116 -8.45 5.52 19.90
N PRO A 117 -8.10 4.29 20.30
CA PRO A 117 -6.71 3.87 20.39
C PRO A 117 -6.02 3.90 19.03
N TRP A 118 -4.69 3.92 19.06
CA TRP A 118 -3.84 3.72 17.88
C TRP A 118 -2.54 3.05 18.31
N CYS A 119 -2.08 2.04 17.58
CA CYS A 119 -0.79 1.42 17.86
C CYS A 119 0.28 1.90 16.88
N ALA A 120 1.43 2.37 17.40
CA ALA A 120 2.58 2.70 16.56
C ALA A 120 3.19 1.46 15.88
N GLN A 121 2.96 0.27 16.43
CA GLN A 121 3.35 -1.02 15.84
C GLN A 121 2.13 -1.71 15.21
N TRP A 122 1.30 -0.96 14.50
CA TRP A 122 0.05 -1.46 13.92
C TRP A 122 0.26 -2.65 12.97
N HIS A 123 1.44 -2.77 12.34
CA HIS A 123 1.77 -3.86 11.43
C HIS A 123 1.88 -5.22 12.14
N GLU A 124 2.06 -5.24 13.47
CA GLU A 124 2.01 -6.47 14.27
C GLU A 124 0.58 -6.96 14.51
N HIS A 125 -0.45 -6.19 14.12
CA HIS A 125 -1.85 -6.55 14.24
C HIS A 125 -2.40 -6.99 12.86
N PRO A 126 -2.59 -8.31 12.59
CA PRO A 126 -2.99 -8.79 11.26
C PRO A 126 -4.31 -8.20 10.77
N GLU A 127 -5.29 -8.02 11.66
CA GLU A 127 -6.56 -7.36 11.32
C GLU A 127 -6.35 -5.90 10.93
N ALA A 128 -5.45 -5.18 11.61
CA ALA A 128 -5.14 -3.80 11.26
C ALA A 128 -4.48 -3.70 9.89
N VAL A 129 -3.51 -4.58 9.59
CA VAL A 129 -2.88 -4.69 8.27
C VAL A 129 -3.93 -4.91 7.19
N ALA A 130 -4.82 -5.89 7.38
CA ALA A 130 -5.88 -6.22 6.44
C ALA A 130 -6.83 -5.04 6.17
N ARG A 131 -7.30 -4.37 7.24
CA ARG A 131 -8.23 -3.24 7.13
C ARG A 131 -7.58 -2.01 6.51
N LEU A 132 -6.35 -1.69 6.91
CA LEU A 132 -5.60 -0.56 6.37
C LEU A 132 -5.26 -0.78 4.89
N HIS A 133 -4.88 -2.01 4.51
CA HIS A 133 -4.61 -2.34 3.12
C HIS A 133 -5.87 -2.23 2.25
N ALA A 134 -6.99 -2.79 2.70
CA ALA A 134 -8.27 -2.64 1.98
C ALA A 134 -8.69 -1.17 1.84
N LEU A 135 -8.50 -0.36 2.89
CA LEU A 135 -8.77 1.07 2.86
C LEU A 135 -7.87 1.81 1.86
N TRP A 136 -6.59 1.44 1.80
CA TRP A 136 -5.61 2.01 0.87
C TRP A 136 -5.91 1.63 -0.58
N LEU A 137 -6.28 0.38 -0.87
CA LEU A 137 -6.72 -0.04 -2.21
C LEU A 137 -7.96 0.73 -2.66
N ALA A 138 -8.95 0.91 -1.77
CA ALA A 138 -10.13 1.71 -2.06
C ALA A 138 -9.76 3.19 -2.29
N TRP A 139 -8.77 3.71 -1.56
CA TRP A 139 -8.27 5.08 -1.75
C TRP A 139 -7.67 5.25 -3.14
N GLN A 140 -6.81 4.33 -3.57
CA GLN A 140 -6.23 4.36 -4.92
C GLN A 140 -7.33 4.34 -5.99
N GLN A 141 -8.27 3.40 -5.91
CA GLN A 141 -9.34 3.26 -6.89
C GLN A 141 -10.28 4.47 -6.96
N LEU A 142 -10.63 5.07 -5.81
CA LEU A 142 -11.65 6.13 -5.74
C LEU A 142 -11.07 7.54 -5.77
N THR A 143 -9.75 7.68 -5.73
CA THR A 143 -9.06 8.97 -5.91
C THR A 143 -8.25 9.04 -7.20
N ASP A 144 -8.24 7.96 -7.98
CA ASP A 144 -7.71 7.93 -9.34
C ASP A 144 -8.40 8.97 -10.23
N ALA A 145 -7.67 9.46 -11.25
CA ALA A 145 -8.19 10.45 -12.20
C ALA A 145 -9.47 9.98 -12.91
N GLU A 146 -9.60 8.67 -13.13
CA GLU A 146 -10.74 8.05 -13.82
C GLU A 146 -11.94 7.77 -12.90
N ALA A 147 -11.80 7.93 -11.57
CA ALA A 147 -12.87 7.67 -10.60
C ALA A 147 -14.02 8.71 -10.62
N GLY A 148 -13.80 9.83 -11.31
CA GLY A 148 -14.72 10.96 -11.38
C GLY A 148 -14.70 11.82 -10.12
N LEU A 149 -15.26 13.04 -10.23
CA LEU A 149 -15.16 14.08 -9.18
C LEU A 149 -15.78 13.69 -7.83
N SER A 150 -16.71 12.72 -7.82
CA SER A 150 -17.36 12.22 -6.61
C SER A 150 -16.61 11.09 -5.91
N GLY A 151 -15.56 10.54 -6.53
CA GLY A 151 -14.77 9.43 -6.01
C GLY A 151 -14.26 9.66 -4.58
N PRO A 152 -13.57 10.80 -4.29
CA PRO A 152 -13.09 11.09 -2.95
C PRO A 152 -14.20 11.13 -1.89
N SER A 153 -15.37 11.69 -2.23
CA SER A 153 -16.52 11.72 -1.30
C SER A 153 -17.03 10.32 -0.99
N THR A 154 -17.10 9.47 -2.03
CA THR A 154 -17.49 8.05 -1.90
C THR A 154 -16.49 7.29 -1.03
N TRP A 155 -15.19 7.52 -1.21
CA TRP A 155 -14.15 6.90 -0.38
C TRP A 155 -14.30 7.25 1.10
N HIS A 156 -14.54 8.52 1.42
CA HIS A 156 -14.74 8.94 2.82
C HIS A 156 -15.96 8.24 3.44
N ARG A 157 -17.10 8.31 2.75
CA ARG A 157 -18.40 7.81 3.24
C ARG A 157 -18.43 6.29 3.40
N ASP A 158 -17.94 5.56 2.40
CA ASP A 158 -18.16 4.10 2.30
C ASP A 158 -16.98 3.29 2.84
N HIS A 159 -15.77 3.88 2.89
CA HIS A 159 -14.56 3.14 3.25
C HIS A 159 -13.86 3.72 4.48
N LEU A 160 -13.51 5.00 4.48
CA LEU A 160 -12.73 5.60 5.57
C LEU A 160 -13.48 5.58 6.90
N ASP A 161 -14.71 6.09 6.93
CA ASP A 161 -15.46 6.23 8.17
C ASP A 161 -15.72 4.85 8.79
N GLN A 162 -16.09 3.87 7.97
CA GLN A 162 -16.29 2.49 8.40
C GLN A 162 -14.98 1.87 8.91
N ALA A 163 -13.87 2.04 8.20
CA ALA A 163 -12.57 1.51 8.62
C ALA A 163 -12.14 2.10 9.98
N LEU A 164 -12.31 3.41 10.17
CA LEU A 164 -11.96 4.09 11.43
C LEU A 164 -12.82 3.63 12.61
N VAL A 165 -14.12 3.41 12.39
CA VAL A 165 -15.04 2.91 13.43
C VAL A 165 -14.57 1.57 13.98
N HIS A 166 -14.11 0.64 13.13
CA HIS A 166 -13.63 -0.68 13.57
C HIS A 166 -12.18 -0.65 14.06
N LEU A 167 -11.28 -0.06 13.28
CA LEU A 167 -9.84 -0.08 13.56
C LEU A 167 -9.51 0.60 14.90
N ARG A 168 -10.22 1.69 15.22
CA ARG A 168 -10.04 2.48 16.44
C ARG A 168 -11.20 2.31 17.42
N ALA A 169 -11.95 1.21 17.33
CA ALA A 169 -12.93 0.87 18.36
C ALA A 169 -12.23 0.58 19.70
N PRO A 170 -12.84 0.89 20.85
CA PRO A 170 -12.29 0.54 22.17
C PRO A 170 -12.09 -0.97 22.37
N ASP A 171 -12.84 -1.78 21.63
CA ASP A 171 -12.81 -3.26 21.57
C ASP A 171 -12.20 -3.78 20.26
N GLY A 172 -11.61 -2.89 19.45
CA GLY A 172 -10.98 -3.22 18.17
C GLY A 172 -9.57 -3.80 18.29
N PRO A 173 -8.83 -3.93 17.17
CA PRO A 173 -7.51 -4.56 17.14
C PRO A 173 -6.46 -3.84 18.00
N PHE A 174 -6.68 -2.55 18.29
CA PHE A 174 -5.81 -1.74 19.15
C PHE A 174 -6.31 -1.57 20.59
N ALA A 175 -7.35 -2.32 21.00
CA ALA A 175 -7.97 -2.20 22.33
C ALA A 175 -6.98 -2.34 23.50
N ALA A 176 -5.93 -3.16 23.32
CA ALA A 176 -4.89 -3.37 24.32
C ALA A 176 -3.59 -2.59 24.05
N CYS A 177 -3.63 -1.59 23.17
CA CYS A 177 -2.48 -0.77 22.78
C CYS A 177 -2.62 0.66 23.30
N THR A 178 -1.72 1.55 22.85
CA THR A 178 -1.65 2.95 23.26
C THR A 178 -3.00 3.66 23.18
N THR A 179 -3.49 4.08 24.35
CA THR A 179 -4.67 4.93 24.53
C THR A 179 -4.31 6.36 24.94
N SER A 180 -3.02 6.65 25.15
CA SER A 180 -2.48 7.97 25.43
C SER A 180 -1.09 8.13 24.82
N PRO A 181 -0.81 9.20 24.05
CA PRO A 181 0.50 9.40 23.41
C PRO A 181 1.69 9.41 24.38
N THR A 182 1.47 9.83 25.64
CA THR A 182 2.52 9.94 26.66
C THR A 182 2.83 8.61 27.35
N ARG A 183 2.01 7.59 27.12
CA ARG A 183 2.17 6.24 27.69
C ARG A 183 1.97 5.21 26.58
N PRO A 184 2.98 5.01 25.71
CA PRO A 184 2.90 4.00 24.67
C PRO A 184 2.76 2.61 25.29
N ASN A 185 1.87 1.80 24.73
CA ASN A 185 1.71 0.39 25.08
C ASN A 185 1.41 -0.41 23.80
N HIS A 186 1.93 -1.61 23.73
CA HIS A 186 1.69 -2.51 22.61
C HIS A 186 1.43 -3.91 23.15
N ARG A 187 0.31 -4.50 22.72
CA ARG A 187 -0.03 -5.89 22.98
C ARG A 187 -1.00 -6.39 21.91
N VAL A 188 -0.57 -7.37 21.12
CA VAL A 188 -1.45 -8.10 20.21
C VAL A 188 -2.37 -9.01 21.02
N LEU A 189 -3.68 -8.89 20.81
CA LEU A 189 -4.68 -9.76 21.42
C LEU A 189 -4.69 -11.12 20.74
N ALA A 190 -4.67 -12.20 21.52
CA ALA A 190 -4.75 -13.55 20.98
C ALA A 190 -6.14 -13.78 20.37
N THR A 191 -6.16 -14.25 19.13
CA THR A 191 -7.39 -14.76 18.49
C THR A 191 -7.66 -16.16 19.06
N PRO A 192 -8.92 -16.53 19.36
CA PRO A 192 -9.24 -17.91 19.69
C PRO A 192 -8.73 -18.85 18.58
N ALA A 193 -8.01 -19.90 18.95
CA ALA A 193 -7.53 -20.88 17.98
C ALA A 193 -8.75 -21.58 17.34
N PRO A 194 -8.78 -21.74 16.01
CA PRO A 194 -9.80 -22.56 15.38
C PRO A 194 -9.68 -23.99 15.92
N GLU A 195 -10.82 -24.63 16.20
CA GLU A 195 -10.83 -26.06 16.52
C GLU A 195 -10.19 -26.81 15.35
N GLN A 196 -9.06 -27.48 15.62
CA GLN A 196 -8.47 -28.37 14.65
C GLN A 196 -9.43 -29.55 14.52
N LEU A 197 -10.26 -29.54 13.48
CA LEU A 197 -11.03 -30.70 13.05
C LEU A 197 -10.01 -31.84 12.88
N GLY A 198 -10.02 -32.76 13.86
CA GLY A 198 -9.02 -33.80 13.97
C GLY A 198 -8.99 -34.66 12.71
N LEU A 199 -8.05 -34.37 11.82
CA LEU A 199 -7.47 -35.40 10.95
C LEU A 199 -6.61 -36.30 11.84
N ALA A 200 -7.28 -37.12 12.66
CA ALA A 200 -6.69 -38.32 13.20
C ALA A 200 -6.55 -39.30 12.02
N ALA A 201 -5.29 -39.66 11.75
CA ALA A 201 -4.88 -40.69 10.79
C ALA A 201 -5.42 -42.08 11.13
#